data_AF-A0A493TRL4-F1
#
_entry.id   AF-A0A493TRL4-F1
#
_cell.length_a   1.000
_cell.length_b   1.000
_cell.length_c   1.000
_cell.angle_alpha   90.00
_cell.angle_beta   90.00
_cell.angle_gamma   90.00
#
_symmetry.space_group_name_H-M   'P 1'
#
loop_
_entity.id
_entity.type
_entity.pdbx_description
1 polymer ?
#
loop_
_entity_poly.entity_id
_entity_poly.type
_entity_poly.pdbx_seq_one_letter_code
_entity_poly.pdbx_strand_id
1 'polypeptide(L)'
;MPWLLFLLLVSSHKAFLTWFRRGRNPGDSSSLPLSSCTHLTPRPITPGQCCPQCPITRAELAGFVLLALTFCFGCIPASCTAWAHHTMDKTPSAGLNTGKKNAYMAIKVDPDEDYCTPGAFELERLFWKGCPKYTHVNEVWPNLYIGDEKTALDRYSLEKAGFTHILNAAHGQKNVDTGPEYYHDMAVEYHGVEADDLPTFKLSQFFYSASKFIDNALQDERNKVLVHCAMGRSRSATLVLAYLMIYKNMTVVDAIEQVSRHRCILPNRGFLKQLRELDIALALQRRNTKNSLPSNDDETSTMI
;
A
#
# COMPACT_ATOMS: atom_id res chain seq x y z
N MET A 1 -44.98 11.58 -3.98
CA MET A 1 -44.13 12.76 -4.25
C MET A 1 -42.64 12.38 -4.35
N PRO A 2 -42.17 11.67 -5.40
CA PRO A 2 -40.73 11.38 -5.59
C PRO A 2 -40.05 12.26 -6.66
N TRP A 3 -40.80 13.10 -7.36
CA TRP A 3 -40.29 13.86 -8.53
C TRP A 3 -39.63 15.21 -8.19
N LEU A 4 -39.80 15.75 -6.98
CA LEU A 4 -39.16 17.02 -6.60
C LEU A 4 -37.70 16.88 -6.11
N LEU A 5 -37.29 15.72 -5.62
CA LEU A 5 -35.88 15.50 -5.21
C LEU A 5 -34.94 15.30 -6.41
N PHE A 6 -35.47 14.87 -7.57
CA PHE A 6 -34.68 14.63 -8.78
C PHE A 6 -34.30 15.93 -9.51
N LEU A 7 -35.10 16.99 -9.38
CA LEU A 7 -34.82 18.30 -10.02
C LEU A 7 -33.79 19.15 -9.25
N LEU A 8 -33.66 18.99 -7.94
CA LEU A 8 -32.67 19.71 -7.13
C LEU A 8 -31.25 19.13 -7.26
N LEU A 9 -31.11 17.83 -7.56
CA LEU A 9 -29.81 17.18 -7.78
C LEU A 9 -29.22 17.44 -9.18
N VAL A 10 -30.05 17.67 -10.20
CA VAL A 10 -29.58 17.95 -11.57
C VAL A 10 -29.16 19.42 -11.77
N SER A 11 -29.71 20.36 -10.98
CA SER A 11 -29.35 21.79 -11.09
C SER A 11 -27.96 22.11 -10.50
N SER A 12 -27.56 21.41 -9.43
CA SER A 12 -26.26 21.61 -8.77
C SER A 12 -25.07 21.05 -9.56
N HIS A 13 -25.29 20.07 -10.43
CA HIS A 13 -24.22 19.48 -11.26
C HIS A 13 -23.88 20.35 -12.48
N LYS A 14 -24.83 21.15 -13.01
CA LYS A 14 -24.57 22.10 -14.11
C LYS A 14 -23.86 23.38 -13.66
N ALA A 15 -24.06 23.83 -12.42
CA ALA A 15 -23.37 25.02 -11.89
C ALA A 15 -21.88 24.78 -11.57
N PHE A 16 -21.52 23.55 -11.20
CA PHE A 16 -20.13 23.18 -10.89
C PHE A 16 -19.26 23.09 -12.17
N LEU A 17 -19.84 22.67 -13.29
CA LEU A 17 -19.16 22.55 -14.58
C LEU A 17 -18.93 23.90 -15.30
N THR A 18 -19.73 24.94 -15.02
CA THR A 18 -19.52 26.29 -15.58
C THR A 18 -18.48 27.12 -14.82
N TRP A 19 -18.24 26.82 -13.54
CA TRP A 19 -17.18 27.48 -12.76
C TRP A 19 -15.78 26.98 -13.15
N PHE A 20 -15.61 25.68 -13.39
CA PHE A 20 -14.30 25.09 -13.72
C PHE A 20 -13.78 25.46 -15.13
N ARG A 21 -14.64 25.97 -16.01
CA ARG A 21 -14.31 26.28 -17.42
C ARG A 21 -13.93 27.75 -17.67
N ARG A 22 -13.79 28.58 -16.64
CA ARG A 22 -13.53 30.04 -16.76
C ARG A 22 -12.21 30.54 -16.15
N GLY A 23 -11.24 29.65 -15.92
CA GLY A 23 -9.95 30.01 -15.31
C GLY A 23 -8.74 29.58 -16.13
N ARG A 24 -8.52 30.17 -17.31
CA ARG A 24 -7.19 30.34 -17.95
C ARG A 24 -7.30 31.14 -19.25
N ASN A 25 -6.85 32.40 -19.23
CA ASN A 25 -6.35 33.12 -20.40
C ASN A 25 -4.96 33.67 -20.03
N PRO A 26 -3.91 33.43 -20.84
CA PRO A 26 -2.62 34.10 -20.69
C PRO A 26 -2.56 35.29 -21.64
N GLY A 27 -2.37 36.48 -21.09
CA GLY A 27 -2.20 37.70 -21.87
C GLY A 27 -2.40 38.93 -20.99
N ASP A 28 -1.34 39.38 -20.34
CA ASP A 28 -0.89 40.76 -20.52
C ASP A 28 0.43 41.02 -19.81
N SER A 29 1.36 41.51 -20.60
CA SER A 29 2.67 42.03 -20.25
C SER A 29 2.57 43.49 -19.80
N SER A 30 3.10 43.83 -18.63
CA SER A 30 3.71 45.15 -18.38
C SER A 30 4.55 45.16 -17.09
N SER A 31 5.87 45.26 -17.29
CA SER A 31 6.86 46.08 -16.54
C SER A 31 6.26 47.16 -15.63
N LEU A 32 6.71 47.52 -14.41
CA LEU A 32 7.99 47.53 -13.64
C LEU A 32 7.65 48.19 -12.26
N PRO A 33 8.57 48.46 -11.29
CA PRO A 33 9.89 47.90 -11.00
C PRO A 33 10.07 47.42 -9.53
N LEU A 34 11.17 46.69 -9.29
CA LEU A 34 11.73 46.41 -7.97
C LEU A 34 12.32 47.67 -7.32
N SER A 35 12.10 47.85 -6.02
CA SER A 35 13.12 48.37 -5.10
C SER A 35 12.83 48.03 -3.63
N SER A 36 13.90 47.57 -2.97
CA SER A 36 14.20 47.64 -1.53
C SER A 36 13.32 46.92 -0.51
N CYS A 37 13.84 45.80 0.02
CA CYS A 37 13.92 45.56 1.47
C CYS A 37 14.95 44.45 1.77
N THR A 38 16.20 44.87 1.96
CA THR A 38 17.26 44.10 2.60
C THR A 38 17.21 44.30 4.12
N HIS A 39 17.62 43.27 4.86
CA HIS A 39 17.72 43.13 6.33
C HIS A 39 16.44 42.72 7.06
N LEU A 40 16.42 41.47 7.54
CA LEU A 40 16.23 41.13 8.97
C LEU A 40 16.64 39.66 9.17
N THR A 41 17.48 39.44 10.18
CA THR A 41 18.06 38.16 10.64
C THR A 41 17.01 37.17 11.16
N PRO A 42 17.26 35.84 11.14
CA PRO A 42 16.32 34.86 11.67
C PRO A 42 16.33 34.86 13.21
N ARG A 43 15.17 35.06 13.84
CA ARG A 43 14.91 34.70 15.25
C ARG A 43 13.83 33.61 15.32
N PRO A 44 13.88 32.73 16.35
CA PRO A 44 13.04 31.55 16.42
C PRO A 44 11.60 31.90 16.80
N ILE A 45 10.64 31.27 16.10
CA ILE A 45 9.20 31.46 16.30
C ILE A 45 8.72 30.51 17.41
N THR A 46 8.12 31.06 18.47
CA THR A 46 7.31 30.34 19.45
C THR A 46 5.90 30.07 18.89
N PRO A 47 5.26 28.93 19.19
CA PRO A 47 3.94 28.61 18.65
C PRO A 47 2.85 29.41 19.39
N GLY A 48 2.03 30.17 18.64
CA GLY A 48 0.79 30.73 19.20
C GLY A 48 0.40 32.17 18.85
N GLN A 49 0.95 32.82 17.82
CA GLN A 49 0.46 34.14 17.38
C GLN A 49 0.10 34.18 15.90
N CYS A 50 -1.18 34.50 15.63
CA CYS A 50 -1.73 34.76 14.29
C CYS A 50 -1.35 36.18 13.83
N CYS A 51 -0.98 36.31 12.55
CA CYS A 51 -0.62 37.57 11.90
C CYS A 51 -1.87 38.47 11.69
N PRO A 52 -1.86 39.75 12.10
CA PRO A 52 -3.03 40.61 12.00
C PRO A 52 -3.01 41.41 10.69
N GLN A 53 -3.29 40.77 9.55
CA GLN A 53 -3.55 41.47 8.28
C GLN A 53 -4.22 40.57 7.22
N CYS A 54 -5.23 39.79 7.62
CA CYS A 54 -6.05 39.03 6.68
C CYS A 54 -7.54 39.36 6.89
N PRO A 55 -8.26 39.94 5.91
CA PRO A 55 -9.65 40.33 6.06
C PRO A 55 -10.57 39.24 5.52
N ILE A 56 -11.08 38.35 6.38
CA ILE A 56 -12.38 37.68 6.11
C ILE A 56 -13.16 37.59 7.43
N THR A 57 -14.38 38.10 7.34
CA THR A 57 -15.35 38.38 8.40
C THR A 57 -15.98 37.13 9.01
N ARG A 58 -16.30 37.30 10.28
CA ARG A 58 -16.93 36.40 11.24
C ARG A 58 -18.42 36.19 10.89
N ALA A 59 -18.74 35.22 10.03
CA ALA A 59 -20.11 34.68 9.87
C ALA A 59 -20.07 33.35 9.08
N GLU A 60 -20.01 32.22 9.80
CA GLU A 60 -20.59 30.90 9.46
C GLU A 60 -20.09 29.85 10.49
N LEU A 61 -20.27 30.18 11.76
CA LEU A 61 -20.20 29.24 12.89
C LEU A 61 -21.62 28.80 13.22
N ALA A 62 -22.20 27.92 12.39
CA ALA A 62 -23.37 27.10 12.72
C ALA A 62 -23.72 26.22 11.50
N GLY A 63 -23.13 25.03 11.42
CA GLY A 63 -23.53 24.12 10.34
C GLY A 63 -22.68 22.89 10.10
N PHE A 64 -21.97 22.30 11.07
CA PHE A 64 -21.28 21.01 10.85
C PHE A 64 -21.09 20.16 12.12
N VAL A 65 -22.08 20.13 13.02
CA VAL A 65 -22.14 19.13 14.11
C VAL A 65 -23.58 18.66 14.31
N LEU A 66 -24.08 17.79 13.42
CA LEU A 66 -25.17 16.85 13.74
C LEU A 66 -25.30 15.75 12.66
N LEU A 67 -24.44 14.73 12.67
CA LEU A 67 -24.80 13.39 12.19
C LEU A 67 -23.86 12.31 12.77
N ALA A 68 -23.72 12.30 14.09
CA ALA A 68 -23.21 11.17 14.83
C ALA A 68 -23.84 11.23 16.21
N LEU A 69 -24.92 10.45 16.41
CA LEU A 69 -25.45 9.92 17.67
C LEU A 69 -26.92 9.50 17.49
N THR A 70 -27.13 8.27 17.02
CA THR A 70 -28.32 7.48 17.36
C THR A 70 -27.88 6.04 17.56
N PHE A 71 -27.36 5.75 18.75
CA PHE A 71 -27.24 4.39 19.29
C PHE A 71 -28.32 4.19 20.36
N CYS A 72 -28.89 2.99 20.33
CA CYS A 72 -29.53 2.27 21.44
C CYS A 72 -30.89 2.77 21.97
N PHE A 73 -31.95 1.99 21.71
CA PHE A 73 -32.86 1.48 22.75
C PHE A 73 -33.70 0.29 22.23
N GLY A 74 -33.75 -0.80 23.03
CA GLY A 74 -34.74 -1.89 23.00
C GLY A 74 -34.41 -3.08 22.06
N CYS A 75 -34.60 -4.35 22.40
CA CYS A 75 -35.19 -5.01 23.56
C CYS A 75 -34.71 -6.48 23.62
N ILE A 76 -34.76 -7.00 24.84
CA ILE A 76 -34.50 -8.37 25.33
C ILE A 76 -35.37 -9.42 24.63
N PRO A 77 -34.91 -10.69 24.57
CA PRO A 77 -35.82 -11.77 24.98
C PRO A 77 -35.21 -12.71 26.04
N ALA A 78 -36.05 -13.05 27.00
CA ALA A 78 -35.78 -13.97 28.09
C ALA A 78 -36.11 -15.42 27.70
N SER A 79 -35.22 -16.34 28.09
CA SER A 79 -35.40 -17.68 28.65
C SER A 79 -36.53 -18.63 28.17
N CYS A 80 -36.15 -19.88 27.86
CA CYS A 80 -36.71 -21.12 28.43
C CYS A 80 -35.79 -22.32 28.01
N THR A 81 -35.09 -22.98 28.94
CA THR A 81 -35.36 -24.33 29.53
C THR A 81 -35.19 -25.50 28.51
N ALA A 82 -34.57 -26.66 28.75
CA ALA A 82 -34.06 -27.37 29.92
C ALA A 82 -33.08 -28.52 29.50
N TRP A 83 -32.23 -28.94 30.45
CA TRP A 83 -31.85 -30.32 30.85
C TRP A 83 -31.47 -31.42 29.82
N ALA A 84 -30.24 -31.95 29.94
CA ALA A 84 -29.94 -33.26 30.59
C ALA A 84 -28.73 -34.01 29.98
N HIS A 85 -27.87 -34.46 30.89
CA HIS A 85 -26.79 -35.46 30.86
C HIS A 85 -26.73 -36.49 29.70
N HIS A 86 -25.52 -36.69 29.16
CA HIS A 86 -24.94 -38.03 29.07
C HIS A 86 -23.40 -37.98 28.94
N THR A 87 -22.72 -38.75 29.78
CA THR A 87 -21.28 -39.02 29.77
C THR A 87 -20.95 -40.18 28.80
N MET A 88 -19.81 -40.10 28.10
CA MET A 88 -18.70 -41.08 28.11
C MET A 88 -17.78 -40.96 26.89
N ASP A 89 -16.47 -40.96 27.21
CA ASP A 89 -15.27 -41.39 26.48
C ASP A 89 -15.19 -41.31 24.95
N LYS A 90 -14.21 -40.52 24.48
CA LYS A 90 -13.30 -40.94 23.39
C LYS A 90 -11.86 -40.52 23.69
N THR A 91 -10.98 -41.50 23.61
CA THR A 91 -9.51 -41.45 23.64
C THR A 91 -8.91 -40.42 22.66
N PRO A 92 -7.73 -39.85 22.96
CA PRO A 92 -7.12 -38.83 22.11
C PRO A 92 -6.43 -39.47 20.90
N SER A 93 -6.95 -39.21 19.70
CA SER A 93 -6.20 -39.40 18.47
C SER A 93 -5.41 -38.12 18.17
N ALA A 94 -4.13 -38.29 17.83
CA ALA A 94 -3.20 -37.23 17.52
C ALA A 94 -3.67 -36.43 16.30
N GLY A 95 -4.27 -35.26 16.56
CA GLY A 95 -4.51 -34.23 15.56
C GLY A 95 -3.58 -33.06 15.83
N LEU A 96 -2.67 -32.75 14.90
CA LEU A 96 -1.93 -31.49 14.91
C LEU A 96 -2.96 -30.34 14.91
N ASN A 97 -3.03 -29.64 16.04
CA ASN A 97 -3.87 -28.48 16.21
C ASN A 97 -3.22 -27.31 15.44
N THR A 98 -3.63 -27.09 14.19
CA THR A 98 -3.35 -25.84 13.47
C THR A 98 -4.23 -24.74 14.07
N GLY A 99 -3.93 -24.36 15.31
CA GLY A 99 -4.58 -23.25 15.99
C GLY A 99 -4.42 -21.98 15.15
N LYS A 100 -5.53 -21.27 14.91
CA LYS A 100 -5.54 -19.96 14.26
C LYS A 100 -4.52 -19.06 14.97
N LYS A 101 -3.30 -18.93 14.41
CA LYS A 101 -2.25 -18.09 14.98
C LYS A 101 -2.79 -16.68 15.11
N ASN A 102 -2.77 -16.12 16.32
CA ASN A 102 -3.32 -14.80 16.59
C ASN A 102 -2.65 -13.78 15.67
N ALA A 103 -3.45 -13.12 14.82
CA ALA A 103 -2.93 -12.22 13.81
C ALA A 103 -2.20 -10.99 14.39
N TYR A 104 -2.38 -10.73 15.68
CA TYR A 104 -1.88 -9.55 16.38
C TYR A 104 -0.58 -9.79 17.15
N MET A 105 -0.17 -11.04 17.39
CA MET A 105 1.05 -11.32 18.15
C MET A 105 2.28 -11.40 17.25
N ALA A 106 3.41 -10.87 17.73
CA ALA A 106 4.70 -11.09 17.09
C ALA A 106 5.08 -12.59 17.18
N ILE A 107 5.75 -13.11 16.16
CA ILE A 107 6.13 -14.53 16.06
C ILE A 107 7.63 -14.63 15.84
N LYS A 108 8.33 -15.26 16.79
CA LYS A 108 9.72 -15.67 16.63
C LYS A 108 9.76 -17.04 15.95
N VAL A 109 10.30 -17.10 14.74
CA VAL A 109 10.35 -18.33 13.94
C VAL A 109 11.63 -19.10 14.18
N ASP A 110 12.75 -18.40 14.25
CA ASP A 110 14.07 -18.96 14.53
C ASP A 110 14.55 -18.46 15.90
N PRO A 111 14.72 -19.32 16.91
CA PRO A 111 15.15 -18.91 18.24
C PRO A 111 16.54 -18.25 18.25
N ASP A 112 17.39 -18.64 17.30
CA ASP A 112 18.79 -18.23 17.19
C ASP A 112 18.96 -16.89 16.45
N GLU A 113 17.91 -16.40 15.78
CA GLU A 113 17.88 -15.08 15.14
C GLU A 113 17.27 -14.02 16.06
N ASP A 114 17.70 -12.76 15.90
CA ASP A 114 17.13 -11.64 16.64
C ASP A 114 15.78 -11.17 16.08
N TYR A 115 15.50 -11.50 14.81
CA TYR A 115 14.29 -11.06 14.13
C TYR A 115 13.03 -11.80 14.61
N CYS A 116 11.96 -11.03 14.81
CA CYS A 116 10.63 -11.52 15.13
C CYS A 116 9.63 -10.90 14.17
N THR A 117 8.84 -11.73 13.46
CA THR A 117 7.82 -11.24 12.54
C THR A 117 6.77 -10.46 13.34
N PRO A 118 6.58 -9.15 13.09
CA PRO A 118 5.66 -8.33 13.89
C PRO A 118 4.20 -8.76 13.75
N GLY A 119 3.36 -8.36 14.69
CA GLY A 119 1.90 -8.47 14.55
C GLY A 119 1.37 -7.53 13.47
N ALA A 120 0.18 -7.80 12.93
CA ALA A 120 -0.40 -6.99 11.85
C ALA A 120 -0.59 -5.50 12.22
N PHE A 121 -0.88 -5.20 13.51
CA PHE A 121 -1.00 -3.83 14.01
C PHE A 121 0.35 -3.10 14.09
N GLU A 122 1.41 -3.81 14.49
CA GLU A 122 2.77 -3.23 14.52
C GLU A 122 3.25 -2.89 13.10
N LEU A 123 2.93 -3.72 12.11
CA LEU A 123 3.22 -3.42 10.70
C LEU A 123 2.47 -2.16 10.23
N GLU A 124 1.21 -2.00 10.61
CA GLU A 124 0.42 -0.81 10.28
C GLU A 124 1.04 0.48 10.84
N ARG A 125 1.62 0.41 12.04
CA ARG A 125 2.29 1.54 12.69
C ARG A 125 3.54 2.03 11.95
N LEU A 126 4.20 1.17 11.17
CA LEU A 126 5.39 1.55 10.40
C LEU A 126 5.09 2.65 9.37
N PHE A 127 3.87 2.69 8.83
CA PHE A 127 3.48 3.67 7.81
C PHE A 127 3.16 5.07 8.38
N TRP A 128 3.13 5.24 9.70
CA TRP A 128 2.81 6.53 10.34
C TRP A 128 4.04 7.39 10.64
N LYS A 129 5.25 6.89 10.34
CA LYS A 129 6.52 7.60 10.58
C LYS A 129 6.90 8.51 9.40
N GLY A 130 6.02 9.44 9.05
CA GLY A 130 6.25 10.41 7.96
C GLY A 130 6.28 9.77 6.57
N CYS A 131 5.77 10.48 5.57
CA CYS A 131 5.77 10.00 4.18
C CYS A 131 6.62 10.91 3.30
N PRO A 132 7.41 10.35 2.36
CA PRO A 132 7.92 11.12 1.23
C PRO A 132 6.78 11.81 0.49
N LYS A 133 7.09 12.91 -0.20
CA LYS A 133 6.10 13.62 -1.02
C LYS A 133 5.47 12.63 -2.02
N TYR A 134 4.15 12.66 -2.10
CA TYR A 134 3.43 11.82 -3.06
C TYR A 134 3.69 12.34 -4.48
N THR A 135 4.32 11.52 -5.31
CA THR A 135 4.45 11.71 -6.76
C THR A 135 3.73 10.60 -7.51
N HIS A 136 3.47 10.80 -8.80
CA HIS A 136 2.78 9.80 -9.62
C HIS A 136 3.55 8.47 -9.69
N VAL A 137 4.89 8.55 -9.77
CA VAL A 137 5.80 7.40 -9.79
C VAL A 137 7.05 7.67 -8.96
N ASN A 138 7.63 6.61 -8.36
CA ASN A 138 8.91 6.63 -7.67
C ASN A 138 9.69 5.35 -7.98
N GLU A 139 11.00 5.47 -8.13
CA GLU A 139 11.91 4.34 -8.03
C GLU A 139 12.03 3.94 -6.56
N VAL A 140 11.77 2.67 -6.25
CA VAL A 140 11.75 2.16 -4.86
C VAL A 140 12.83 1.11 -4.61
N TRP A 141 13.42 0.62 -5.69
CA TRP A 141 14.55 -0.31 -5.77
C TRP A 141 15.20 -0.11 -7.16
N PRO A 142 16.51 -0.38 -7.36
CA PRO A 142 17.16 -0.17 -8.67
C PRO A 142 16.34 -0.74 -9.83
N ASN A 143 16.01 0.13 -10.79
CA ASN A 143 15.20 -0.15 -11.98
C ASN A 143 13.75 -0.62 -11.73
N LEU A 144 13.27 -0.56 -10.49
CA LEU A 144 11.92 -0.97 -10.09
C LEU A 144 11.13 0.21 -9.53
N TYR A 145 10.04 0.52 -10.21
CA TYR A 145 9.22 1.69 -9.96
C TYR A 145 7.82 1.30 -9.49
N ILE A 146 7.28 2.06 -8.54
CA ILE A 146 5.85 2.01 -8.21
C ILE A 146 5.18 3.28 -8.73
N GLY A 147 4.11 3.10 -9.51
CA GLY A 147 3.34 4.20 -10.08
C GLY A 147 1.83 4.08 -9.84
N ASP A 148 1.13 5.16 -10.18
CA ASP A 148 -0.33 5.23 -10.25
C ASP A 148 -0.86 5.06 -11.68
N GLU A 149 -2.18 5.08 -11.83
CA GLU A 149 -2.87 4.95 -13.12
C GLU A 149 -2.44 6.03 -14.10
N LYS A 150 -2.26 7.27 -13.64
CA LYS A 150 -1.83 8.38 -14.52
C LYS A 150 -0.47 8.09 -15.14
N THR A 151 0.46 7.52 -14.37
CA THR A 151 1.76 7.09 -14.89
C THR A 151 1.59 6.01 -15.95
N ALA A 152 0.72 5.02 -15.71
CA ALA A 152 0.50 3.90 -16.62
C ALA A 152 -0.16 4.32 -17.95
N LEU A 153 -0.98 5.37 -17.93
CA LEU A 153 -1.64 5.94 -19.11
C LEU A 153 -0.77 6.95 -19.89
N ASP A 154 0.37 7.38 -19.33
CA ASP A 154 1.28 8.30 -20.01
C ASP A 154 2.32 7.55 -20.83
N ARG A 155 1.87 6.95 -21.93
CA ARG A 155 2.70 6.15 -22.84
C ARG A 155 3.95 6.88 -23.33
N TYR A 156 3.83 8.16 -23.65
CA TYR A 156 4.96 8.99 -24.08
C TYR A 156 6.03 9.10 -23.01
N SER A 157 5.64 9.39 -21.76
CA SER A 157 6.60 9.44 -20.66
C SER A 157 7.21 8.08 -20.33
N LEU A 158 6.42 6.99 -20.47
CA LEU A 158 6.92 5.63 -20.26
C LEU A 158 8.00 5.26 -21.28
N GLU A 159 7.73 5.49 -22.56
CA GLU A 159 8.68 5.20 -23.65
C GLU A 159 9.93 6.07 -23.53
N LYS A 160 9.75 7.38 -23.33
CA LYS A 160 10.86 8.33 -23.16
C LYS A 160 11.75 8.00 -21.96
N ALA A 161 11.17 7.46 -20.89
CA ALA A 161 11.91 7.03 -19.71
C ALA A 161 12.53 5.63 -19.84
N GLY A 162 12.28 4.92 -20.94
CA GLY A 162 12.82 3.59 -21.23
C GLY A 162 12.21 2.49 -20.37
N PHE A 163 10.91 2.56 -20.06
CA PHE A 163 10.23 1.42 -19.43
C PHE A 163 10.14 0.25 -20.42
N THR A 164 10.42 -0.94 -19.91
CA THR A 164 10.49 -2.19 -20.69
C THR A 164 9.48 -3.23 -20.21
N HIS A 165 9.00 -3.10 -18.97
CA HIS A 165 8.10 -4.05 -18.35
C HIS A 165 7.04 -3.31 -17.54
N ILE A 166 5.79 -3.73 -17.67
CA ILE A 166 4.64 -3.13 -16.96
C ILE A 166 3.86 -4.24 -16.26
N LEU A 167 3.83 -4.18 -14.93
CA LEU A 167 2.94 -4.99 -14.09
C LEU A 167 1.76 -4.14 -13.64
N ASN A 168 0.57 -4.44 -14.15
CA ASN A 168 -0.68 -3.79 -13.72
C ASN A 168 -1.34 -4.62 -12.61
N ALA A 169 -1.21 -4.17 -11.37
CA ALA A 169 -1.84 -4.77 -10.18
C ALA A 169 -3.32 -4.37 -9.99
N ALA A 170 -3.92 -3.73 -10.98
CA ALA A 170 -5.32 -3.35 -11.06
C ALA A 170 -5.84 -3.64 -12.48
N HIS A 171 -5.49 -4.80 -13.04
CA HIS A 171 -5.93 -5.21 -14.38
C HIS A 171 -7.45 -5.46 -14.41
N GLY A 172 -8.04 -5.33 -15.59
CA GLY A 172 -9.43 -5.68 -15.88
C GLY A 172 -10.34 -4.48 -16.15
N GLN A 173 -11.44 -4.72 -16.88
CA GLN A 173 -12.38 -3.71 -17.38
C GLN A 173 -13.03 -2.83 -16.30
N LYS A 174 -13.13 -3.35 -15.07
CA LYS A 174 -13.69 -2.64 -13.92
C LYS A 174 -12.63 -1.88 -13.10
N ASN A 175 -11.37 -1.96 -13.52
CA ASN A 175 -10.21 -1.35 -12.89
C ASN A 175 -9.45 -0.52 -13.94
N VAL A 176 -8.12 -0.60 -13.97
CA VAL A 176 -7.28 0.12 -14.94
C VAL A 176 -7.16 -0.74 -16.19
N ASP A 177 -8.04 -0.49 -17.16
CA ASP A 177 -8.18 -1.29 -18.38
C ASP A 177 -7.20 -0.87 -19.47
N THR A 178 -5.93 -1.20 -19.28
CA THR A 178 -4.89 -1.04 -20.32
C THR A 178 -4.72 -2.33 -21.11
N GLY A 179 -4.33 -3.42 -20.43
CA GLY A 179 -3.93 -4.66 -21.09
C GLY A 179 -2.69 -4.50 -21.99
N PRO A 180 -2.24 -5.57 -22.65
CA PRO A 180 -1.11 -5.50 -23.58
C PRO A 180 -1.42 -4.64 -24.81
N GLU A 181 -2.67 -4.63 -25.28
CA GLU A 181 -3.09 -3.90 -26.49
C GLU A 181 -2.90 -2.38 -26.37
N TYR A 182 -3.09 -1.83 -25.18
CA TYR A 182 -2.85 -0.40 -24.94
C TYR A 182 -1.40 0.01 -25.22
N TYR A 183 -0.45 -0.93 -25.06
CA TYR A 183 0.98 -0.72 -25.27
C TYR A 183 1.51 -1.43 -26.55
N HIS A 184 0.64 -1.80 -27.50
CA HIS A 184 1.00 -2.68 -28.64
C HIS A 184 2.17 -2.19 -29.52
N ASP A 185 2.37 -0.88 -29.62
CA ASP A 185 3.42 -0.22 -30.40
C ASP A 185 4.63 0.20 -29.56
N MET A 186 4.64 -0.14 -28.28
CA MET A 186 5.78 0.03 -27.39
C MET A 186 6.51 -1.30 -27.20
N ALA A 187 7.84 -1.25 -27.08
CA ALA A 187 8.66 -2.42 -26.77
C ALA A 187 8.59 -2.77 -25.26
N VAL A 188 7.39 -3.11 -24.78
CA VAL A 188 7.15 -3.45 -23.37
C VAL A 188 6.52 -4.83 -23.21
N GLU A 189 6.99 -5.56 -22.20
CA GLU A 189 6.31 -6.77 -21.74
C GLU A 189 5.25 -6.42 -20.67
N TYR A 190 4.07 -7.02 -20.78
CA TYR A 190 2.94 -6.74 -19.91
C TYR A 190 2.57 -7.93 -19.02
N HIS A 191 2.34 -7.66 -17.73
CA HIS A 191 1.78 -8.62 -16.79
C HIS A 191 0.57 -8.03 -16.06
N GLY A 192 -0.62 -8.58 -16.31
CA GLY A 192 -1.86 -8.15 -15.66
C GLY A 192 -2.21 -9.01 -14.44
N VAL A 193 -2.47 -8.37 -13.31
CA VAL A 193 -3.05 -8.99 -12.12
C VAL A 193 -4.40 -8.33 -11.85
N GLU A 194 -5.47 -9.07 -12.08
CA GLU A 194 -6.84 -8.64 -11.78
C GLU A 194 -7.08 -8.73 -10.27
N ALA A 195 -6.95 -7.60 -9.58
CA ALA A 195 -7.03 -7.55 -8.12
C ALA A 195 -7.83 -6.34 -7.63
N ASP A 196 -8.73 -6.61 -6.68
CA ASP A 196 -9.46 -5.61 -5.93
C ASP A 196 -8.66 -5.14 -4.71
N ASP A 197 -8.74 -3.85 -4.39
CA ASP A 197 -8.10 -3.29 -3.18
C ASP A 197 -8.95 -3.49 -1.92
N LEU A 198 -9.30 -4.75 -1.66
CA LEU A 198 -10.15 -5.13 -0.53
C LEU A 198 -9.37 -6.00 0.44
N PRO A 199 -9.53 -5.82 1.78
CA PRO A 199 -8.90 -6.69 2.77
C PRO A 199 -9.29 -8.17 2.66
N THR A 200 -10.41 -8.46 1.99
CA THR A 200 -10.90 -9.82 1.72
C THR A 200 -10.29 -10.45 0.47
N PHE A 201 -9.66 -9.66 -0.41
CA PHE A 201 -9.06 -10.16 -1.65
C PHE A 201 -7.75 -10.92 -1.35
N LYS A 202 -7.59 -12.11 -1.95
CA LYS A 202 -6.42 -12.96 -1.78
C LYS A 202 -5.33 -12.59 -2.80
N LEU A 203 -4.65 -11.48 -2.58
CA LEU A 203 -3.53 -11.05 -3.42
C LEU A 203 -2.33 -12.01 -3.36
N SER A 204 -2.19 -12.76 -2.27
CA SER A 204 -1.10 -13.71 -2.03
C SER A 204 -0.96 -14.79 -3.10
N GLN A 205 -2.05 -15.16 -3.77
CA GLN A 205 -2.01 -16.12 -4.88
C GLN A 205 -1.14 -15.63 -6.06
N PHE A 206 -0.90 -14.32 -6.16
CA PHE A 206 -0.10 -13.70 -7.20
C PHE A 206 1.32 -13.32 -6.75
N PHE A 207 1.68 -13.51 -5.47
CA PHE A 207 2.98 -13.07 -4.95
C PHE A 207 4.15 -13.68 -5.74
N TYR A 208 4.14 -15.00 -5.96
CA TYR A 208 5.23 -15.67 -6.68
C TYR A 208 5.23 -15.36 -8.18
N SER A 209 4.06 -15.32 -8.84
CA SER A 209 4.00 -15.05 -10.28
C SER A 209 4.44 -13.61 -10.60
N ALA A 210 3.95 -12.64 -9.83
CA ALA A 210 4.33 -11.23 -9.97
C ALA A 210 5.82 -11.03 -9.64
N SER A 211 6.30 -11.63 -8.55
CA SER A 211 7.71 -11.51 -8.15
C SER A 211 8.64 -12.15 -9.18
N LYS A 212 8.25 -13.27 -9.79
CA LYS A 212 9.02 -13.91 -10.86
C LYS A 212 9.09 -13.05 -12.12
N PHE A 213 7.98 -12.40 -12.51
CA PHE A 213 7.98 -11.43 -13.61
C PHE A 213 8.95 -10.28 -13.35
N ILE A 214 8.90 -9.70 -12.14
CA ILE A 214 9.80 -8.61 -11.74
C ILE A 214 11.26 -9.10 -11.73
N ASP A 215 11.54 -10.27 -11.13
CA ASP A 215 12.91 -10.77 -11.01
C ASP A 215 13.52 -11.09 -12.37
N ASN A 216 12.79 -11.79 -13.24
CA ASN A 216 13.23 -12.11 -14.59
C ASN A 216 13.59 -10.85 -15.38
N ALA A 217 12.76 -9.80 -15.30
CA ALA A 217 13.02 -8.54 -15.96
C ALA A 217 14.31 -7.89 -15.45
N LEU A 218 14.51 -7.87 -14.13
CA LEU A 218 15.64 -7.22 -13.48
C LEU A 218 16.96 -8.03 -13.50
N GLN A 219 16.99 -9.20 -14.15
CA GLN A 219 18.25 -9.90 -14.47
C GLN A 219 19.07 -9.15 -15.52
N ASP A 220 18.46 -8.27 -16.31
CA ASP A 220 19.15 -7.37 -17.24
C ASP A 220 19.08 -5.93 -16.71
N GLU A 221 20.23 -5.32 -16.44
CA GLU A 221 20.33 -3.97 -15.88
C GLU A 221 19.78 -2.87 -16.82
N ARG A 222 19.58 -3.17 -18.11
CA ARG A 222 18.98 -2.25 -19.08
C ARG A 222 17.46 -2.18 -18.94
N ASN A 223 16.84 -3.17 -18.31
CA ASN A 223 15.41 -3.21 -18.15
C ASN A 223 14.96 -2.30 -17.01
N LYS A 224 13.78 -1.71 -17.21
CA LYS A 224 13.06 -0.90 -16.22
C LYS A 224 11.63 -1.38 -16.08
N VAL A 225 11.23 -1.65 -14.84
CA VAL A 225 9.94 -2.24 -14.48
C VAL A 225 9.06 -1.21 -13.79
N LEU A 226 7.85 -1.01 -14.32
CA LEU A 226 6.78 -0.29 -13.64
C LEU A 226 5.79 -1.28 -13.01
N VAL A 227 5.58 -1.19 -11.71
CA VAL A 227 4.49 -1.87 -11.01
C VAL A 227 3.46 -0.84 -10.58
N HIS A 228 2.29 -0.84 -11.19
CA HIS A 228 1.26 0.16 -10.90
C HIS A 228 -0.06 -0.46 -10.43
N CYS A 229 -0.88 0.37 -9.80
CA CYS A 229 -2.31 0.10 -9.60
C CYS A 229 -3.06 1.41 -9.81
N ALA A 230 -4.25 1.60 -9.23
CA ALA A 230 -4.95 2.88 -9.32
C ALA A 230 -4.16 4.06 -8.71
N MET A 231 -3.67 3.90 -7.48
CA MET A 231 -2.93 4.97 -6.75
C MET A 231 -1.45 4.64 -6.51
N GLY A 232 -1.01 3.43 -6.82
CA GLY A 232 0.35 3.02 -6.49
C GLY A 232 0.64 2.93 -4.99
N ARG A 233 -0.36 2.68 -4.12
CA ARG A 233 -0.17 2.72 -2.65
C ARG A 233 -0.38 1.39 -1.94
N SER A 234 -1.30 0.55 -2.43
CA SER A 234 -1.72 -0.67 -1.74
C SER A 234 -1.42 -1.93 -2.56
N ARG A 235 -2.19 -2.22 -3.63
CA ARG A 235 -2.01 -3.42 -4.48
C ARG A 235 -0.59 -3.57 -5.05
N SER A 236 -0.13 -2.60 -5.84
CA SER A 236 1.22 -2.62 -6.44
C SER A 236 2.33 -2.63 -5.40
N ALA A 237 2.19 -1.82 -4.34
CA ALA A 237 3.12 -1.82 -3.23
C ALA A 237 3.24 -3.20 -2.58
N THR A 238 2.12 -3.89 -2.35
CA THR A 238 2.12 -5.24 -1.77
C THR A 238 2.89 -6.23 -2.65
N LEU A 239 2.71 -6.19 -3.98
CA LEU A 239 3.44 -7.08 -4.89
C LEU A 239 4.95 -6.77 -4.90
N VAL A 240 5.34 -5.49 -4.86
CA VAL A 240 6.76 -5.12 -4.74
C VAL A 240 7.37 -5.53 -3.40
N LEU A 241 6.63 -5.38 -2.29
CA LEU A 241 7.07 -5.86 -0.98
C LEU A 241 7.30 -7.37 -0.99
N ALA A 242 6.36 -8.14 -1.56
CA ALA A 242 6.49 -9.58 -1.71
C ALA A 242 7.73 -9.96 -2.56
N TYR A 243 7.98 -9.23 -3.65
CA TYR A 243 9.18 -9.41 -4.48
C TYR A 243 10.48 -9.24 -3.68
N LEU A 244 10.60 -8.15 -2.93
CA LEU A 244 11.79 -7.88 -2.11
C LEU A 244 12.00 -8.97 -1.05
N MET A 245 10.92 -9.47 -0.44
CA MET A 245 10.98 -10.55 0.53
C MET A 245 11.44 -11.88 -0.11
N ILE A 246 10.87 -12.23 -1.26
CA ILE A 246 11.11 -13.51 -1.94
C ILE A 246 12.50 -13.55 -2.60
N TYR A 247 12.86 -12.51 -3.37
CA TYR A 247 14.05 -12.52 -4.24
C TYR A 247 15.22 -11.71 -3.70
N LYS A 248 15.00 -10.77 -2.77
CA LYS A 248 16.06 -9.95 -2.16
C LYS A 248 16.32 -10.29 -0.70
N ASN A 249 15.82 -11.45 -0.25
CA ASN A 249 16.03 -11.99 1.08
C ASN A 249 15.66 -11.03 2.23
N MET A 250 14.72 -10.12 1.99
CA MET A 250 14.28 -9.16 3.01
C MET A 250 13.25 -9.79 3.95
N THR A 251 13.18 -9.26 5.17
CA THR A 251 12.00 -9.44 6.02
C THR A 251 10.88 -8.51 5.57
N VAL A 252 9.65 -8.72 6.04
CA VAL A 252 8.54 -7.78 5.77
C VAL A 252 8.84 -6.37 6.29
N VAL A 253 9.58 -6.25 7.40
CA VAL A 253 9.95 -4.95 7.97
C VAL A 253 10.94 -4.24 7.06
N ASP A 254 12.01 -4.93 6.65
CA ASP A 254 13.03 -4.35 5.78
C ASP A 254 12.45 -3.93 4.43
N ALA A 255 11.57 -4.76 3.86
CA ALA A 255 10.88 -4.45 2.61
C ALA A 255 9.99 -3.20 2.76
N ILE A 256 9.22 -3.10 3.85
CA ILE A 256 8.38 -1.91 4.12
C ILE A 256 9.24 -0.66 4.26
N GLU A 257 10.32 -0.73 5.03
CA GLU A 257 11.22 0.41 5.20
C GLU A 257 11.87 0.83 3.90
N GLN A 258 12.38 -0.13 3.11
CA GLN A 258 12.99 0.12 1.81
C GLN A 258 12.06 0.91 0.90
N VAL A 259 10.82 0.44 0.73
CA VAL A 259 9.85 1.09 -0.18
C VAL A 259 9.35 2.41 0.41
N SER A 260 9.09 2.47 1.72
CA SER A 260 8.52 3.65 2.38
C SER A 260 9.47 4.85 2.41
N ARG A 261 10.79 4.63 2.31
CA ARG A 261 11.78 5.71 2.13
C ARG A 261 11.62 6.47 0.82
N HIS A 262 11.08 5.81 -0.21
CA HIS A 262 11.00 6.36 -1.57
C HIS A 262 9.58 6.73 -1.97
N ARG A 263 8.57 6.03 -1.44
CA ARG A 263 7.16 6.23 -1.80
C ARG A 263 6.22 6.08 -0.61
N CYS A 264 5.19 6.92 -0.58
CA CYS A 264 4.13 6.84 0.41
C CYS A 264 3.17 5.67 0.16
N ILE A 265 3.52 4.48 0.66
CA ILE A 265 2.71 3.27 0.56
C ILE A 265 1.86 3.04 1.82
N LEU A 266 0.73 2.37 1.65
CA LEU A 266 -0.14 1.94 2.74
C LEU A 266 -1.00 0.75 2.25
N PRO A 267 -0.45 -0.47 2.18
CA PRO A 267 -1.23 -1.67 1.92
C PRO A 267 -2.42 -1.79 2.87
N ASN A 268 -3.55 -2.28 2.37
CA ASN A 268 -4.69 -2.55 3.25
C ASN A 268 -4.37 -3.64 4.28
N ARG A 269 -5.14 -3.71 5.37
CA ARG A 269 -4.88 -4.62 6.50
C ARG A 269 -4.90 -6.11 6.11
N GLY A 270 -5.69 -6.48 5.10
CA GLY A 270 -5.73 -7.84 4.57
C GLY A 270 -4.44 -8.21 3.83
N PHE A 271 -3.89 -7.27 3.06
CA PHE A 271 -2.60 -7.44 2.37
C PHE A 271 -1.42 -7.47 3.35
N LEU A 272 -1.43 -6.63 4.39
CA LEU A 272 -0.42 -6.71 5.47
C LEU A 272 -0.44 -8.07 6.18
N LYS A 273 -1.63 -8.62 6.42
CA LYS A 273 -1.75 -9.98 6.98
C LYS A 273 -1.16 -11.03 6.04
N GLN A 274 -1.42 -10.92 4.74
CA GLN A 274 -0.88 -11.84 3.74
C GLN A 274 0.65 -11.74 3.60
N LEU A 275 1.22 -10.52 3.65
CA LEU A 275 2.68 -10.32 3.69
C LEU A 275 3.29 -10.90 4.96
N ARG A 276 2.63 -10.74 6.11
CA ARG A 276 3.09 -11.36 7.36
C ARG A 276 3.09 -12.90 7.27
N GLU A 277 2.08 -13.49 6.65
CA GLU A 277 2.04 -14.95 6.43
C GLU A 277 3.19 -15.40 5.51
N LEU A 278 3.50 -14.61 4.48
CA LEU A 278 4.68 -14.84 3.61
C LEU A 278 5.99 -14.75 4.41
N ASP A 279 6.16 -13.74 5.26
CA ASP A 279 7.36 -13.53 6.07
C ASP A 279 7.65 -14.73 6.99
N ILE A 280 6.62 -15.23 7.68
CA ILE A 280 6.73 -16.43 8.53
C ILE A 280 7.15 -17.64 7.70
N ALA A 281 6.55 -17.83 6.52
CA ALA A 281 6.86 -18.95 5.64
C ALA A 281 8.31 -18.89 5.12
N LEU A 282 8.77 -17.71 4.70
CA LEU A 282 10.14 -17.50 4.24
C LEU A 282 11.16 -17.68 5.37
N ALA A 283 10.86 -17.19 6.59
CA ALA A 283 11.71 -17.42 7.75
C ALA A 283 11.87 -18.91 8.07
N LEU A 284 10.77 -19.68 8.02
CA LEU A 284 10.81 -21.14 8.18
C LEU A 284 11.65 -21.81 7.09
N GLN A 285 11.48 -21.39 5.83
CA GLN A 285 12.26 -21.93 4.71
C GLN A 285 13.76 -21.65 4.86
N ARG A 286 14.13 -20.42 5.25
CA ARG A 286 15.52 -20.01 5.49
C ARG A 286 16.15 -20.84 6.60
N ARG A 287 15.45 -21.00 7.73
CA ARG A 287 15.88 -21.85 8.85
C ARG A 287 16.08 -23.31 8.42
N ASN A 288 15.13 -23.89 7.69
CA ASN A 288 15.24 -25.27 7.21
C ASN A 288 16.43 -25.46 6.27
N THR A 289 16.71 -24.46 5.42
CA THR A 289 17.85 -24.47 4.50
C THR A 289 19.18 -24.45 5.27
N LYS A 290 19.30 -23.59 6.31
CA LYS A 290 20.47 -23.55 7.19
C LYS A 290 20.73 -24.90 7.88
N ASN A 291 19.69 -25.52 8.43
CA ASN A 291 19.80 -26.80 9.14
C ASN A 291 20.15 -27.98 8.21
N SER A 292 19.96 -27.84 6.89
CA SER A 292 20.29 -28.87 5.90
C SER A 292 21.71 -28.78 5.33
N LEU A 293 22.47 -27.73 5.65
CA LEU A 293 23.86 -27.59 5.24
C LEU A 293 24.78 -28.31 6.25
N PRO A 294 25.71 -29.18 5.82
CA PRO A 294 26.64 -29.84 6.73
C PRO A 294 27.57 -28.81 7.40
N SER A 295 27.73 -28.91 8.72
CA SER A 295 28.70 -28.14 9.50
C SER A 295 30.11 -28.56 9.07
N ASN A 296 30.87 -27.64 8.45
CA ASN A 296 32.27 -27.86 8.03
C ASN A 296 33.27 -27.89 9.20
N ASP A 297 32.88 -28.43 10.36
CA ASP A 297 33.70 -28.40 11.58
C ASP A 297 34.62 -29.64 11.73
N ASP A 298 34.79 -30.47 10.71
CA ASP A 298 35.52 -31.76 10.81
C ASP A 298 36.66 -31.93 9.78
N GLU A 299 37.41 -30.87 9.47
CA GLU A 299 38.62 -30.98 8.65
C GLU A 299 39.80 -30.18 9.25
N THR A 300 40.14 -30.43 10.51
CA THR A 300 41.49 -30.11 11.03
C THR A 300 41.91 -31.03 12.18
N SER A 301 41.91 -32.35 11.94
CA SER A 301 42.55 -33.27 12.90
C SER A 301 43.08 -34.54 12.25
N THR A 302 43.89 -34.42 11.19
CA THR A 302 44.88 -35.46 10.85
C THR A 302 46.02 -34.86 10.02
N MET A 303 47.03 -34.30 10.68
CA MET A 303 48.43 -34.43 10.25
C MET A 303 49.28 -34.51 11.52
N ILE A 304 49.51 -35.75 11.96
CA ILE A 304 50.65 -36.15 12.77
C ILE A 304 51.82 -36.36 11.81
#